data_AF-A0A497CPM0-F1
#
_entry.id   AF-A0A497CPM0-F1
#
_cell.length_a   1.000
_cell.length_b   1.000
_cell.length_c   1.000
_cell.angle_alpha   90.00
_cell.angle_beta   90.00
_cell.angle_gamma   90.00
#
_symmetry.space_group_name_H-M   'P 1'
#
loop_
_entity.id
_entity.type
_entity.pdbx_description
1 polymer ?
#
loop_
_entity_poly.entity_id
_entity_poly.type
_entity_poly.pdbx_seq_one_letter_code
_entity_poly.pdbx_strand_id
1 'polypeptide(L)'
;MSDLVNFFLDPYQSASAFNIILELTAAVLGVASVFYARKENILVFPTGIVSTGIYVYLLSQWSLYGDLIINIYYTLMSIYGWYMWLKVIDDKKSHIKISRTNTKDKLKAFGIFVFTSVFVIVVYRYYDVMPNKLGFRESMDYAWQKLTSGDLEDFRMATPFLDTFTTGIFFSAMWLMANKKIENWTLWIAGNIVSIPLY
;
A
#
# COMPACT_ATOMS: atom_id res chain seq x y z
N MET A 1 -0.73 3.03 34.77
CA MET A 1 -0.14 2.40 33.57
C MET A 1 0.45 3.51 32.73
N SER A 2 1.60 3.31 32.09
CA SER A 2 2.28 4.37 31.31
C SER A 2 1.43 4.79 30.12
N ASP A 3 1.44 6.07 29.76
CA ASP A 3 0.71 6.61 28.61
C ASP A 3 1.02 5.85 27.30
N LEU A 4 2.25 5.34 27.20
CA LEU A 4 2.70 4.47 26.11
C LEU A 4 1.90 3.16 26.02
N VAL A 5 1.58 2.53 27.15
CA VAL A 5 0.83 1.27 27.17
C VAL A 5 -0.63 1.52 26.80
N ASN A 6 -1.22 2.63 27.27
CA ASN A 6 -2.58 3.01 26.91
C ASN A 6 -2.70 3.29 25.41
N PHE A 7 -1.74 4.02 24.82
CA PHE A 7 -1.71 4.27 23.38
C PHE A 7 -1.86 3.01 22.52
N PHE A 8 -1.18 1.91 22.90
CA PHE A 8 -1.30 0.63 22.17
C PHE A 8 -2.56 -0.16 22.49
N LEU A 9 -3.13 -0.02 23.69
CA LEU A 9 -4.28 -0.80 24.14
C LEU A 9 -5.63 -0.12 23.86
N ASP A 10 -5.66 1.20 23.76
CA ASP A 10 -6.87 2.01 23.57
C ASP A 10 -7.69 1.58 22.33
N PRO A 11 -7.07 1.29 21.14
CA PRO A 11 -7.83 0.80 19.99
C PRO A 11 -8.54 -0.55 20.24
N TYR A 12 -8.00 -1.37 21.15
CA TYR A 12 -8.50 -2.72 21.43
C TYR A 12 -9.53 -2.77 22.55
N GLN A 13 -9.67 -1.72 23.38
CA GLN A 13 -10.62 -1.71 24.50
C GLN A 13 -12.08 -1.82 24.04
N SER A 14 -12.39 -1.33 22.84
CA SER A 14 -13.73 -1.40 22.24
C SER A 14 -13.87 -2.49 21.18
N ALA A 15 -12.77 -3.19 20.84
CA ALA A 15 -12.75 -4.20 19.80
C ALA A 15 -13.24 -5.55 20.32
N SER A 16 -14.06 -6.25 19.51
CA SER A 16 -14.46 -7.61 19.82
C SER A 16 -13.27 -8.56 19.69
N ALA A 17 -13.21 -9.60 20.54
CA ALA A 17 -12.16 -10.62 20.46
C ALA A 17 -12.06 -11.27 19.06
N PHE A 18 -13.19 -11.38 18.35
CA PHE A 18 -13.24 -11.85 16.98
C PHE A 18 -12.47 -10.95 16.00
N ASN A 19 -12.67 -9.63 16.08
CA ASN A 19 -11.97 -8.67 15.22
C ASN A 19 -10.46 -8.67 15.48
N ILE A 20 -10.05 -8.80 16.75
CA ILE A 20 -8.64 -8.87 17.13
C ILE A 20 -7.96 -10.12 16.54
N ILE A 21 -8.61 -11.28 16.65
CA ILE A 21 -8.08 -12.52 16.08
C ILE A 21 -7.98 -12.44 14.55
N LEU A 22 -8.99 -11.85 13.90
CA LEU A 22 -8.94 -11.61 12.46
C LEU A 22 -7.80 -10.69 12.06
N GLU A 23 -7.63 -9.57 12.75
CA GLU A 23 -6.56 -8.60 12.48
C GLU A 23 -5.18 -9.25 12.66
N LEU A 24 -4.97 -9.99 13.75
CA LEU A 24 -3.73 -10.72 13.98
C LEU A 24 -3.47 -11.76 12.88
N THR A 25 -4.50 -12.49 12.46
CA THR A 25 -4.41 -13.47 11.37
C THR A 25 -4.04 -12.79 10.05
N ALA A 26 -4.68 -11.66 9.75
CA ALA A 26 -4.40 -10.86 8.56
C ALA A 26 -2.96 -10.34 8.56
N ALA A 27 -2.47 -9.86 9.70
CA ALA A 27 -1.10 -9.38 9.87
C ALA A 27 -0.08 -10.51 9.65
N VAL A 28 -0.28 -11.67 10.28
CA VAL A 28 0.60 -12.84 10.14
C VAL A 28 0.64 -13.32 8.69
N LEU A 29 -0.51 -13.39 8.01
CA LEU A 29 -0.58 -13.76 6.59
C LEU A 29 0.07 -12.72 5.68
N GLY A 30 -0.04 -11.43 6.01
CA GLY A 30 0.64 -10.35 5.29
C GLY A 30 2.17 -10.50 5.36
N VAL A 31 2.70 -10.74 6.56
CA VAL A 31 4.13 -11.01 6.75
C VAL A 31 4.57 -12.29 6.02
N ALA A 32 3.76 -13.36 6.10
CA ALA A 32 4.02 -14.59 5.38
C ALA A 32 4.06 -14.36 3.86
N SER A 33 3.16 -13.53 3.32
CA SER A 33 3.14 -13.15 1.90
C SER A 33 4.45 -12.49 1.48
N VAL A 34 4.96 -11.52 2.24
CA VAL A 34 6.26 -10.87 1.95
C VAL A 34 7.41 -11.88 1.98
N PHE A 35 7.39 -12.83 2.92
CA PHE A 35 8.39 -13.89 2.98
C PHE A 35 8.32 -14.83 1.77
N TYR A 36 7.13 -15.17 1.28
CA TYR A 36 6.95 -15.92 0.04
C TYR A 36 7.37 -15.12 -1.19
N ALA A 37 7.13 -13.81 -1.22
CA ALA A 37 7.60 -12.91 -2.28
C ALA A 37 9.14 -12.96 -2.39
N ARG A 38 9.84 -12.90 -1.26
CA ARG A 38 11.31 -13.04 -1.20
C ARG A 38 11.79 -14.38 -1.75
N LYS A 39 11.05 -15.46 -1.48
CA LYS A 39 11.38 -16.82 -1.95
C LYS A 39 10.93 -17.12 -3.38
N GLU A 40 10.36 -16.14 -4.09
CA GLU A 40 9.73 -16.34 -5.40
C GLU A 40 8.68 -17.48 -5.40
N ASN A 41 7.98 -17.65 -4.29
CA ASN A 41 6.97 -18.70 -4.15
C ASN A 41 5.59 -18.14 -4.53
N ILE A 42 4.85 -18.88 -5.37
CA ILE A 42 3.48 -18.54 -5.80
C ILE A 42 2.51 -18.36 -4.62
N LEU A 43 2.80 -18.93 -3.45
CA LEU A 43 2.04 -18.75 -2.21
C LEU A 43 1.99 -17.29 -1.73
N VAL A 44 2.81 -16.39 -2.29
CA VAL A 44 2.71 -14.93 -2.07
C VAL A 44 1.29 -14.42 -2.33
N PHE A 45 0.62 -14.89 -3.38
CA PHE A 45 -0.70 -14.38 -3.74
C PHE A 45 -1.83 -14.95 -2.90
N PRO A 46 -1.99 -16.27 -2.70
CA PRO A 46 -3.02 -16.80 -1.81
C PRO A 46 -2.95 -16.21 -0.40
N THR A 47 -1.75 -16.10 0.18
CA THR A 47 -1.57 -15.50 1.50
C THR A 47 -1.90 -14.01 1.52
N GLY A 48 -1.49 -13.26 0.49
CA GLY A 48 -1.82 -11.85 0.32
C GLY A 48 -3.32 -11.59 0.11
N ILE A 49 -4.00 -12.43 -0.69
CA ILE A 49 -5.45 -12.35 -0.95
C ILE A 49 -6.23 -12.56 0.35
N VAL A 50 -5.89 -13.59 1.13
CA VAL A 50 -6.58 -13.84 2.40
C VAL A 50 -6.30 -12.71 3.41
N SER A 51 -5.05 -12.26 3.52
CA SER A 51 -4.68 -11.14 4.39
C SER A 51 -5.45 -9.86 4.05
N THR A 52 -5.35 -9.40 2.80
CA THR A 52 -6.01 -8.17 2.35
C THR A 52 -7.53 -8.29 2.35
N GLY A 53 -8.08 -9.48 2.05
CA GLY A 53 -9.52 -9.74 2.14
C GLY A 53 -10.06 -9.62 3.57
N ILE A 54 -9.30 -10.07 4.59
CA ILE A 54 -9.65 -9.85 5.99
C ILE A 54 -9.59 -8.36 6.34
N TYR A 55 -8.56 -7.64 5.89
CA TYR A 55 -8.48 -6.19 6.11
C TYR A 55 -9.63 -5.43 5.44
N VAL A 56 -10.05 -5.82 4.22
CA VAL A 56 -11.23 -5.25 3.57
C VAL A 56 -12.48 -5.40 4.44
N TYR A 57 -12.68 -6.58 5.04
CA TYR A 57 -13.79 -6.81 5.95
C TYR A 57 -13.70 -5.92 7.20
N LEU A 58 -12.55 -5.89 7.88
CA LEU A 58 -12.35 -5.12 9.12
C LEU A 58 -12.49 -3.61 8.89
N LEU A 59 -11.84 -3.07 7.86
CA LEU A 59 -11.85 -1.65 7.54
C LEU A 59 -13.24 -1.17 7.10
N SER A 60 -14.03 -2.06 6.48
CA SER A 60 -15.44 -1.76 6.17
C SER A 60 -16.30 -1.61 7.44
N GLN A 61 -15.99 -2.35 8.52
CA GLN A 61 -16.70 -2.19 9.80
C GLN A 61 -16.30 -0.88 10.51
N TRP A 62 -15.03 -0.49 10.37
CA TRP A 62 -14.47 0.72 11.00
C TRP A 62 -14.69 2.00 10.19
N SER A 63 -15.37 1.93 9.04
CA SER A 63 -15.62 3.07 8.14
C SER A 63 -14.34 3.79 7.68
N LEU A 64 -13.21 3.08 7.64
CA LEU A 64 -11.91 3.58 7.18
C LEU A 64 -11.79 3.39 5.66
N TYR A 65 -12.51 4.23 4.91
CA TYR A 65 -12.66 4.07 3.46
C TYR A 65 -11.35 4.25 2.67
N GLY A 66 -10.41 5.05 3.17
CA GLY A 66 -9.10 5.25 2.51
C GLY A 66 -8.30 3.94 2.44
N ASP A 67 -8.03 3.35 3.61
CA ASP A 67 -7.31 2.08 3.71
C ASP A 67 -8.07 0.91 3.09
N LEU A 68 -9.41 0.96 3.13
CA LEU A 68 -10.28 -0.04 2.52
C LEU A 68 -10.03 -0.13 1.01
N ILE A 69 -10.00 1.01 0.30
CA ILE A 69 -9.78 1.06 -1.15
C ILE A 69 -8.39 0.50 -1.51
N ILE A 70 -7.37 0.84 -0.72
CA ILE A 70 -6.00 0.34 -0.90
C ILE A 70 -5.98 -1.19 -0.76
N ASN A 71 -6.62 -1.75 0.26
CA ASN A 71 -6.68 -3.20 0.46
C ASN A 71 -7.48 -3.92 -0.64
N ILE A 72 -8.59 -3.34 -1.11
CA ILE A 72 -9.32 -3.87 -2.28
C ILE A 72 -8.40 -3.95 -3.51
N TYR A 73 -7.63 -2.90 -3.77
CA TYR A 73 -6.66 -2.92 -4.86
C TYR A 73 -5.60 -4.01 -4.68
N TYR A 74 -5.03 -4.16 -3.48
CA TYR A 74 -4.06 -5.22 -3.21
C TYR A 74 -4.65 -6.62 -3.42
N THR A 75 -5.92 -6.86 -3.04
CA THR A 75 -6.60 -8.12 -3.33
C THR A 75 -6.71 -8.35 -4.85
N LEU A 76 -7.21 -7.37 -5.61
CA LEU A 76 -7.38 -7.47 -7.06
C LEU A 76 -6.05 -7.69 -7.79
N MET A 77 -5.01 -6.95 -7.41
CA MET A 77 -3.67 -7.11 -7.97
C MET A 77 -3.02 -8.42 -7.57
N SER A 78 -3.31 -8.93 -6.38
CA SER A 78 -2.84 -10.25 -5.98
C SER A 78 -3.50 -11.36 -6.80
N ILE A 79 -4.79 -11.23 -7.14
CA ILE A 79 -5.47 -12.14 -8.07
C ILE A 79 -4.82 -12.07 -9.47
N TYR A 80 -4.58 -10.86 -9.97
CA TYR A 80 -3.89 -10.66 -11.26
C TYR A 80 -2.49 -11.27 -11.26
N GLY A 81 -1.70 -11.01 -10.22
CA GLY A 81 -0.36 -11.57 -10.06
C GLY A 81 -0.38 -13.10 -9.97
N TRP A 82 -1.36 -13.66 -9.26
CA TRP A 82 -1.55 -15.10 -9.16
C TRP A 82 -1.80 -15.71 -10.53
N TYR A 83 -2.71 -15.13 -11.31
CA TYR A 83 -2.99 -15.55 -12.68
C TYR A 83 -1.75 -15.48 -13.57
N MET A 84 -1.00 -14.38 -13.51
CA MET A 84 0.23 -14.21 -14.28
C MET A 84 1.28 -15.25 -13.91
N TRP A 85 1.43 -15.58 -12.63
CA TRP A 85 2.41 -16.57 -12.17
C TRP A 85 1.96 -18.02 -12.41
N LEU A 86 0.66 -18.30 -12.44
CA LEU A 86 0.10 -19.61 -12.83
C LEU A 86 0.35 -19.91 -14.31
N LYS A 87 0.12 -18.94 -15.20
CA LYS A 87 0.39 -19.07 -16.64
C LYS A 87 1.85 -19.43 -16.96
N VAL A 88 2.77 -19.00 -16.11
CA VAL A 88 4.20 -19.29 -16.21
C VAL A 88 4.56 -20.74 -15.88
N ILE A 89 3.72 -21.42 -15.09
CA ILE A 89 3.93 -22.82 -14.70
C ILE A 89 3.41 -23.77 -15.79
N ASP A 90 2.32 -23.40 -16.47
CA ASP A 90 1.66 -24.25 -17.46
C ASP A 90 2.44 -24.31 -18.79
N ASP A 91 3.06 -23.19 -19.17
CA ASP A 91 3.88 -23.11 -20.38
C ASP A 91 5.31 -23.60 -20.08
N LYS A 92 5.55 -24.92 -20.14
CA LYS A 92 6.84 -25.61 -19.87
C LYS A 92 8.07 -25.08 -20.64
N LYS A 93 7.93 -24.04 -21.48
CA LYS A 93 9.03 -23.36 -22.21
C LYS A 93 9.21 -21.88 -21.84
N SER A 94 8.33 -21.28 -21.03
CA SER A 94 8.36 -19.85 -20.71
C SER A 94 8.31 -19.62 -19.19
N HIS A 95 9.34 -20.07 -18.48
CA HIS A 95 9.62 -19.48 -17.18
C HIS A 95 9.88 -17.99 -17.42
N ILE A 96 8.99 -17.09 -16.98
CA ILE A 96 9.35 -15.68 -16.84
C ILE A 96 10.46 -15.66 -15.78
N LYS A 97 11.70 -15.71 -16.25
CA LYS A 97 12.88 -15.53 -15.42
C LYS A 97 12.80 -14.13 -14.84
N ILE A 98 13.27 -13.99 -13.60
CA ILE A 98 13.47 -12.67 -12.99
C ILE A 98 14.17 -11.79 -14.03
N SER A 99 13.50 -10.72 -14.41
CA SER A 99 13.98 -9.82 -15.46
C SER A 99 14.07 -8.41 -14.92
N ARG A 100 14.90 -7.61 -15.57
CA ARG A 100 14.96 -6.18 -15.30
C ARG A 100 13.88 -5.44 -16.08
N THR A 101 13.52 -4.26 -15.57
CA THR A 101 12.59 -3.35 -16.25
C THR A 101 13.20 -2.81 -17.54
N ASN A 102 12.43 -2.86 -18.63
CA ASN A 102 12.73 -2.12 -19.86
C ASN A 102 12.04 -0.74 -19.82
N THR A 103 12.29 0.11 -20.82
CA THR A 103 11.68 1.45 -20.91
C THR A 103 10.15 1.42 -20.95
N LYS A 104 9.55 0.40 -21.58
CA LYS A 104 8.08 0.24 -21.63
C LYS A 104 7.52 -0.15 -20.25
N ASP A 105 8.21 -1.00 -19.51
CA ASP A 105 7.83 -1.39 -18.14
C ASP A 105 7.90 -0.18 -17.20
N LYS A 106 8.97 0.63 -17.32
CA LYS A 106 9.10 1.88 -16.57
C LYS A 106 8.01 2.88 -16.92
N LEU A 107 7.66 3.02 -18.19
CA LEU A 107 6.58 3.90 -18.63
C LEU A 107 5.22 3.44 -18.10
N LYS A 108 4.94 2.13 -18.10
CA LYS A 108 3.71 1.57 -17.52
C LYS A 108 3.65 1.75 -16.01
N ALA A 109 4.74 1.45 -15.30
CA ALA A 109 4.83 1.68 -13.87
C ALA A 109 4.65 3.16 -13.52
N PHE A 110 5.28 4.07 -14.28
CA PHE A 110 5.08 5.50 -14.12
C PHE A 110 3.65 5.94 -14.43
N GLY A 111 3.02 5.36 -15.45
CA GLY A 111 1.61 5.60 -15.76
C GLY A 111 0.68 5.17 -14.62
N ILE A 112 0.93 4.00 -14.02
CA ILE A 112 0.21 3.51 -12.84
C ILE A 112 0.43 4.45 -11.65
N PHE A 113 1.68 4.83 -11.38
CA PHE A 113 2.03 5.79 -10.33
C PHE A 113 1.23 7.09 -10.47
N VAL A 114 1.29 7.74 -11.65
CA VAL A 114 0.61 9.01 -11.89
C VAL A 114 -0.90 8.85 -11.80
N PHE A 115 -1.46 7.80 -12.43
CA PHE A 115 -2.90 7.55 -12.38
C PHE A 115 -3.40 7.37 -10.94
N THR A 116 -2.71 6.55 -10.16
CA THR A 116 -3.06 6.30 -8.76
C THR A 116 -2.92 7.55 -7.92
N SER A 117 -1.83 8.31 -8.05
CA SER A 117 -1.65 9.54 -7.30
C SER A 117 -2.72 10.58 -7.64
N VAL A 118 -3.10 10.73 -8.92
CA VAL A 118 -4.21 11.62 -9.31
C VAL A 118 -5.53 11.13 -8.72
N PHE A 119 -5.80 9.83 -8.79
CA PHE A 119 -7.01 9.24 -8.21
C PHE A 119 -7.10 9.49 -6.70
N VAL A 120 -6.03 9.24 -5.94
CA VAL A 120 -5.98 9.49 -4.50
C VAL A 120 -6.16 10.98 -4.18
N ILE A 121 -5.50 11.88 -4.92
CA ILE A 121 -5.69 13.33 -4.75
C ILE A 121 -7.16 13.72 -4.94
N VAL A 122 -7.81 13.21 -5.99
CA VAL A 122 -9.23 13.50 -6.25
C VAL A 122 -10.11 13.02 -5.11
N VAL A 123 -9.89 11.79 -4.62
CA VAL A 123 -10.62 11.23 -3.48
C VAL A 123 -10.38 12.06 -2.22
N TYR A 124 -9.13 12.37 -1.89
CA TYR A 124 -8.78 13.13 -0.69
C TYR A 124 -9.30 14.56 -0.72
N ARG A 125 -9.33 15.17 -1.90
CA ARG A 125 -9.98 16.46 -2.09
C ARG A 125 -11.50 16.36 -1.90
N TYR A 126 -12.13 15.33 -2.46
CA TYR A 126 -13.58 15.13 -2.30
C TYR A 126 -14.01 14.94 -0.84
N TYR A 127 -13.18 14.28 -0.02
CA TYR A 127 -13.44 14.06 1.40
C TYR A 127 -12.84 15.13 2.34
N ASP A 128 -12.38 16.27 1.82
CA ASP A 128 -11.75 17.37 2.57
C ASP A 128 -10.55 16.94 3.45
N VAL A 129 -9.90 15.83 3.10
CA VAL A 129 -8.67 15.33 3.75
C VAL A 129 -7.45 16.14 3.31
N MET A 130 -7.48 16.67 2.07
CA MET A 130 -6.44 17.52 1.49
C MET A 130 -7.01 18.90 1.14
N PRO A 131 -6.23 20.00 1.29
CA PRO A 131 -6.69 21.33 0.92
C PRO A 131 -7.20 21.44 -0.54
N ASN A 132 -8.48 21.78 -0.68
CA ASN A 132 -9.18 21.86 -1.97
C ASN A 132 -8.96 23.14 -2.76
N LYS A 133 -8.59 24.22 -2.06
CA LYS A 133 -8.50 25.58 -2.63
C LYS A 133 -7.11 25.91 -3.18
N LEU A 134 -6.11 25.05 -2.94
CA LEU A 134 -4.74 25.29 -3.35
C LEU A 134 -4.50 24.81 -4.80
N GLY A 135 -3.86 25.66 -5.60
CA GLY A 135 -3.28 25.28 -6.88
C GLY A 135 -2.16 24.24 -6.70
N PHE A 136 -1.64 23.66 -7.80
CA PHE A 136 -0.60 22.63 -7.71
C PHE A 136 0.67 23.13 -6.99
N ARG A 137 1.18 24.31 -7.36
CA ARG A 137 2.37 24.89 -6.74
C ARG A 137 2.16 25.20 -5.26
N GLU A 138 1.03 25.82 -4.93
CA GLU A 138 0.65 26.13 -3.55
C GLU A 138 0.47 24.87 -2.71
N SER A 139 -0.06 23.80 -3.29
CA SER A 139 -0.17 22.50 -2.63
C SER A 139 1.20 21.91 -2.30
N MET A 140 2.16 22.04 -3.23
CA MET A 140 3.54 21.60 -3.02
C MET A 140 4.26 22.44 -1.96
N ASP A 141 4.09 23.76 -2.00
CA ASP A 141 4.68 24.68 -1.03
C ASP A 141 4.10 24.43 0.37
N TYR A 142 2.78 24.21 0.46
CA TYR A 142 2.09 23.84 1.69
C TYR A 142 2.63 22.53 2.26
N ALA A 143 2.73 21.49 1.44
CA ALA A 143 3.26 20.19 1.87
C ALA A 143 4.70 20.32 2.36
N TRP A 144 5.55 21.04 1.60
CA TRP A 144 6.96 21.25 1.98
C TRP A 144 7.08 22.00 3.31
N GLN A 145 6.36 23.12 3.46
CA GLN A 145 6.36 23.91 4.68
C GLN A 145 5.97 23.08 5.90
N LYS A 146 4.89 22.28 5.78
CA LYS A 146 4.38 21.44 6.85
C LYS A 146 5.33 20.28 7.20
N LEU A 147 5.97 19.67 6.20
CA LEU A 147 6.99 18.63 6.42
C LEU A 147 8.25 19.15 7.11
N THR A 148 8.68 20.37 6.79
CA THR A 148 9.90 20.98 7.36
C THR A 148 9.65 21.83 8.60
N SER A 149 8.41 21.86 9.10
CA SER A 149 8.00 22.69 10.24
C SER A 149 8.72 22.35 11.54
N GLY A 150 9.15 21.09 11.71
CA GLY A 150 9.71 20.58 12.96
C GLY A 150 8.67 20.31 14.05
N ASP A 151 7.39 20.54 13.76
CA ASP A 151 6.26 20.32 14.67
C ASP A 151 5.43 19.09 14.24
N LEU A 152 4.98 18.29 15.21
CA LEU A 152 4.29 17.03 14.96
C LEU A 152 2.87 17.23 14.40
N GLU A 153 2.17 18.28 14.84
CA GLU A 153 0.82 18.59 14.37
C GLU A 153 0.85 19.06 12.91
N ASP A 154 1.82 19.92 12.59
CA ASP A 154 2.04 20.36 11.21
C ASP A 154 2.49 19.22 10.30
N PHE A 155 3.36 18.33 10.76
CA PHE A 155 3.75 17.13 10.01
C PHE A 155 2.54 16.26 9.65
N ARG A 156 1.60 16.06 10.59
CA ARG A 156 0.37 15.29 10.36
C ARG A 156 -0.52 15.89 9.28
N MET A 157 -0.50 17.21 9.09
CA MET A 157 -1.23 17.86 8.00
C MET A 157 -0.62 17.57 6.61
N ALA A 158 0.66 17.17 6.56
CA ALA A 158 1.33 16.76 5.34
C ALA A 158 1.16 15.26 5.01
N THR A 159 0.74 14.44 5.99
CA THR A 159 0.54 12.99 5.82
C THR A 159 -0.27 12.62 4.56
N PRO A 160 -1.39 13.28 4.21
CA PRO A 160 -2.16 12.92 3.01
C PRO A 160 -1.40 13.11 1.69
N PHE A 161 -0.47 14.06 1.64
CA PHE A 161 0.40 14.30 0.48
C PHE A 161 1.44 13.19 0.34
N LEU A 162 2.04 12.77 1.45
CA LEU A 162 2.97 11.64 1.46
C LEU A 162 2.26 10.33 1.17
N ASP A 163 1.04 10.13 1.67
CA ASP A 163 0.25 8.92 1.39
C ASP A 163 -0.10 8.76 -0.09
N THR A 164 -0.44 9.87 -0.76
CA THR A 164 -0.66 9.88 -2.23
C THR A 164 0.57 9.36 -2.98
N PHE A 165 1.75 9.74 -2.51
CA PHE A 165 3.03 9.35 -3.11
C PHE A 165 3.36 7.88 -2.82
N THR A 166 3.24 7.44 -1.57
CA THR A 166 3.51 6.05 -1.17
C THR A 166 2.52 5.08 -1.82
N THR A 167 1.24 5.44 -1.91
CA THR A 167 0.21 4.63 -2.59
C THR A 167 0.54 4.44 -4.06
N GLY A 168 0.97 5.49 -4.77
CA GLY A 168 1.43 5.39 -6.16
C GLY A 168 2.65 4.47 -6.31
N ILE A 169 3.61 4.54 -5.38
CA ILE A 169 4.78 3.66 -5.35
C ILE A 169 4.35 2.20 -5.17
N PHE A 170 3.51 1.91 -4.18
CA PHE A 170 3.11 0.54 -3.88
C PHE A 170 2.27 -0.08 -4.99
N PHE A 171 1.40 0.70 -5.65
CA PHE A 171 0.63 0.20 -6.79
C PHE A 171 1.54 -0.20 -7.95
N SER A 172 2.55 0.63 -8.22
CA SER A 172 3.58 0.37 -9.22
C SER A 172 4.46 -0.83 -8.83
N ALA A 173 4.83 -0.95 -7.56
CA ALA A 173 5.61 -2.06 -7.02
C ALA A 173 4.86 -3.39 -7.15
N MET A 174 3.57 -3.42 -6.81
CA MET A 174 2.70 -4.58 -6.98
C MET A 174 2.62 -5.02 -8.44
N TRP A 175 2.45 -4.07 -9.37
CA TRP A 175 2.43 -4.38 -10.79
C TRP A 175 3.76 -4.96 -11.28
N LEU A 176 4.89 -4.37 -10.86
CA LEU A 176 6.22 -4.90 -11.19
C LEU A 176 6.46 -6.29 -10.60
N MET A 177 5.99 -6.55 -9.37
CA MET A 177 6.07 -7.86 -8.73
C MET A 177 5.26 -8.91 -9.50
N ALA A 178 4.02 -8.58 -9.89
CA ALA A 178 3.17 -9.45 -10.69
C ALA A 178 3.82 -9.85 -12.03
N ASN A 179 4.65 -8.96 -12.60
CA ASN A 179 5.41 -9.20 -13.83
C ASN A 179 6.85 -9.71 -13.60
N LYS A 180 7.19 -10.15 -12.38
CA LYS A 180 8.53 -10.68 -12.00
C LYS A 180 9.70 -9.75 -12.33
N LYS A 181 9.52 -8.45 -12.10
CA LYS A 181 10.56 -7.42 -12.30
C LYS A 181 11.30 -7.15 -11.01
N ILE A 182 12.64 -7.23 -11.00
CA ILE A 182 13.43 -7.11 -9.77
C ILE A 182 13.34 -5.73 -9.11
N GLU A 183 13.13 -4.68 -9.91
CA GLU A 183 12.99 -3.29 -9.45
C GLU A 183 11.74 -3.07 -8.57
N ASN A 184 10.82 -4.04 -8.50
CA ASN A 184 9.74 -4.02 -7.52
C ASN A 184 10.28 -3.83 -6.09
N TRP A 185 11.41 -4.46 -5.74
CA TRP A 185 12.00 -4.36 -4.41
C TRP A 185 12.48 -2.95 -4.10
N THR A 186 13.03 -2.25 -5.09
CA THR A 186 13.45 -0.85 -4.93
C THR A 186 12.26 0.04 -4.61
N LEU A 187 11.12 -0.17 -5.29
CA LEU A 187 9.89 0.57 -5.01
C LEU A 187 9.32 0.22 -3.62
N TRP A 188 9.28 -1.05 -3.24
CA TRP A 188 8.83 -1.46 -1.89
C TRP A 188 9.67 -0.82 -0.78
N ILE A 189 10.99 -0.85 -0.92
CA ILE A 189 11.90 -0.26 0.08
C ILE A 189 11.70 1.26 0.14
N ALA A 190 11.64 1.94 -1.02
CA ALA A 190 11.43 3.38 -1.06
C ALA A 190 10.09 3.79 -0.44
N GLY A 191 9.00 3.08 -0.76
CA GLY A 191 7.69 3.31 -0.19
C GLY A 191 7.69 3.12 1.33
N ASN A 192 8.27 2.03 1.82
CA ASN A 192 8.36 1.76 3.27
C ASN A 192 9.15 2.85 4.02
N ILE A 193 10.26 3.33 3.47
CA ILE A 193 11.04 4.42 4.09
C ILE A 193 10.20 5.69 4.26
N VAL A 194 9.38 6.02 3.26
CA VAL A 194 8.50 7.19 3.31
C VAL A 194 7.29 6.95 4.21
N SER A 195 6.78 5.72 4.29
CA SER A 195 5.63 5.36 5.10
C SER A 195 5.92 5.25 6.60
N ILE A 196 7.12 4.84 7.01
CA ILE A 196 7.45 4.65 8.44
C ILE A 196 7.15 5.90 9.30
N PRO A 197 7.56 7.12 8.89
CA PRO A 197 7.26 8.33 9.68
C PRO A 197 5.78 8.71 9.72
N LEU A 198 4.92 8.11 8.90
CA LEU A 198 3.49 8.44 8.81
C LEU A 198 2.64 7.77 9.90
N TYR A 199 3.17 6.72 10.53
CA TYR A 199 2.49 5.89 11.54
C TYR A 199 3.21 6.01 12.89
#